data_AF-A0A834LZE5-F1
#
_entry.id   AF-A0A834LZE5-F1
#
_cell.length_a   1.000
_cell.length_b   1.000
_cell.length_c   1.000
_cell.angle_alpha   90.00
_cell.angle_beta   90.00
_cell.angle_gamma   90.00
#
_symmetry.space_group_name_H-M   'P 1'
#
loop_
_entity.id
_entity.type
_entity.pdbx_description
1 polymer ?
#
loop_
_entity_poly.entity_id
_entity_poly.type
_entity_poly.pdbx_seq_one_letter_code
_entity_poly.pdbx_strand_id
1 'polypeptide(L)'
;MIVEGMLEDFNNYPLTKFERDGVNDNLKSTMSFSKLYRGNCIIASCLLSIPPLIVKAKYTPPTSMHIPYDITSDKVYIVTYSYQVILVVISAHLNTIIDILFIKLVTLATCLFEVLIQRLNKIGYFMDMEAEQHFRQCLIFHNKTLRFIDIIEKLYCYVTFSQLAGSVAVICFGAFGMVIAPIASGDFVVNVAFFINMVSQVALYCWYGHNMRALVKYENF
;
A
#
# COMPACT_ATOMS: atom_id res chain seq x y z
N MET A 1 6.97 17.32 5.15
CA MET A 1 7.66 18.06 6.22
C MET A 1 7.79 17.30 7.54
N ILE A 2 6.70 16.92 8.25
CA ILE A 2 6.83 16.21 9.56
C ILE A 2 7.43 14.81 9.40
N VAL A 3 6.89 13.98 8.52
CA VAL A 3 7.39 12.60 8.29
C VAL A 3 8.81 12.61 7.73
N GLU A 4 9.14 13.55 6.83
CA GLU A 4 10.49 13.69 6.26
C GLU A 4 11.52 14.06 7.32
N GLY A 5 11.23 15.03 8.18
CA GLY A 5 12.14 15.38 9.28
C GLY A 5 12.38 14.22 10.24
N MET A 6 11.37 13.37 10.47
CA MET A 6 11.56 12.16 11.26
C MET A 6 12.41 11.11 10.53
N LEU A 7 12.21 10.93 9.23
CA LEU A 7 13.04 10.03 8.43
C LEU A 7 14.50 10.49 8.41
N GLU A 8 14.74 11.81 8.36
CA GLU A 8 16.07 12.39 8.53
C GLU A 8 16.65 12.11 9.92
N ASP A 9 15.85 12.30 10.98
CA ASP A 9 16.24 11.97 12.36
C ASP A 9 16.59 10.48 12.53
N PHE A 10 15.87 9.57 11.86
CA PHE A 10 16.19 8.14 11.85
C PHE A 10 17.42 7.83 11.01
N ASN A 11 17.59 8.50 9.87
CA ASN A 11 18.76 8.29 9.02
C ASN A 11 20.06 8.72 9.73
N ASN A 12 19.95 9.78 10.55
CA ASN A 12 21.00 10.31 11.43
C ASN A 12 21.15 9.50 12.74
N TYR A 13 20.26 8.54 13.01
CA TYR A 13 20.40 7.68 14.17
C TYR A 13 21.59 6.73 14.00
N PRO A 14 22.39 6.48 15.05
CA PRO A 14 23.53 5.57 14.99
C PRO A 14 23.05 4.11 14.96
N LEU A 15 22.52 3.69 13.80
CA LEU A 15 22.33 2.30 13.43
C LEU A 15 23.70 1.72 13.03
N THR A 16 24.02 0.55 13.58
CA THR A 16 25.15 -0.24 13.09
C THR A 16 24.92 -0.61 11.64
N LYS A 17 26.01 -0.90 10.91
CA LYS A 17 25.92 -1.31 9.49
C LYS A 17 24.99 -2.53 9.33
N PHE A 18 25.10 -3.51 10.22
CA PHE A 18 24.26 -4.70 10.23
C PHE A 18 22.76 -4.38 10.37
N GLU A 19 22.39 -3.50 11.31
CA GLU A 19 20.99 -3.09 11.49
C GLU A 19 20.47 -2.33 10.28
N ARG A 20 21.27 -1.43 9.71
CA ARG A 20 20.92 -0.66 8.51
C ARG A 20 20.71 -1.56 7.30
N ASP A 21 21.59 -2.55 7.10
CA ASP A 21 21.49 -3.52 6.02
C ASP A 21 20.22 -4.37 6.19
N GLY A 22 19.92 -4.84 7.41
CA GLY A 22 18.69 -5.58 7.71
C GLY A 22 17.40 -4.78 7.45
N VAL A 23 17.36 -3.50 7.83
CA VAL A 23 16.24 -2.59 7.52
C VAL A 23 16.09 -2.43 6.00
N ASN A 24 17.20 -2.18 5.30
CA ASN A 24 17.20 -1.95 3.86
C ASN A 24 16.74 -3.19 3.08
N ASP A 25 17.16 -4.40 3.50
CA ASP A 25 16.78 -5.64 2.85
C ASP A 25 15.30 -5.97 3.04
N ASN A 26 14.74 -5.73 4.22
CA ASN A 26 13.30 -5.84 4.48
C ASN A 26 12.49 -4.83 3.64
N LEU A 27 12.96 -3.59 3.54
CA LEU A 27 12.34 -2.57 2.69
C LEU A 27 12.43 -2.94 1.20
N LYS A 28 13.56 -3.46 0.72
CA LYS A 28 13.71 -3.94 -0.67
C LYS A 28 12.78 -5.10 -0.98
N SER A 29 12.70 -6.08 -0.09
CA SER A 29 11.77 -7.21 -0.22
C SER A 29 10.33 -6.71 -0.33
N THR A 30 9.91 -5.85 0.59
CA THR A 30 8.61 -5.18 0.59
C THR A 30 8.36 -4.38 -0.69
N MET A 31 9.37 -3.65 -1.19
CA MET A 31 9.27 -2.91 -2.44
C MET A 31 9.12 -3.81 -3.66
N SER A 32 9.69 -5.02 -3.64
CA SER A 32 9.51 -6.00 -4.72
C SER A 32 8.06 -6.46 -4.80
N PHE A 33 7.47 -6.89 -3.68
CA PHE A 33 6.04 -7.27 -3.61
C PHE A 33 5.12 -6.11 -4.01
N SER A 34 5.42 -4.91 -3.52
CA SER A 34 4.70 -3.68 -3.86
C SER A 34 4.71 -3.36 -5.37
N LYS A 35 5.83 -3.62 -6.06
CA LYS A 35 5.93 -3.45 -7.52
C LYS A 35 5.06 -4.45 -8.28
N LEU A 36 4.99 -5.70 -7.82
CA LEU A 36 4.11 -6.71 -8.41
C LEU A 36 2.63 -6.33 -8.27
N TYR A 37 2.21 -5.93 -7.07
CA TYR A 37 0.85 -5.43 -6.82
C TYR A 37 0.49 -4.24 -7.72
N ARG A 38 1.40 -3.26 -7.83
CA ARG A 38 1.20 -2.09 -8.70
C ARG A 38 1.14 -2.46 -10.18
N GLY A 39 1.98 -3.40 -10.62
CA GLY A 39 1.92 -3.95 -11.98
C GLY A 39 0.54 -4.57 -12.26
N ASN A 40 0.02 -5.38 -11.34
CA ASN A 40 -1.29 -6.00 -11.46
C ASN A 40 -2.43 -4.97 -11.53
N CYS A 41 -2.36 -3.91 -10.72
CA CYS A 41 -3.34 -2.82 -10.74
C CYS A 41 -3.35 -2.07 -12.08
N ILE A 42 -2.16 -1.78 -12.64
CA ILE A 42 -2.04 -1.12 -13.94
C ILE A 42 -2.58 -2.02 -15.05
N ILE A 43 -2.23 -3.32 -15.04
CA ILE A 43 -2.72 -4.28 -16.02
C ILE A 43 -4.25 -4.35 -15.98
N ALA A 44 -4.86 -4.49 -14.80
CA ALA A 44 -6.31 -4.52 -14.65
C ALA A 44 -6.99 -3.22 -15.09
N SER A 45 -6.36 -2.07 -14.85
CA SER A 45 -6.85 -0.76 -15.32
C SER A 45 -6.84 -0.67 -16.83
N CYS A 46 -5.81 -1.21 -17.49
CA CYS A 46 -5.76 -1.31 -18.95
C CYS A 46 -6.81 -2.31 -19.49
N LEU A 47 -7.05 -3.42 -18.79
CA LEU A 47 -8.08 -4.41 -19.17
C LEU A 47 -9.48 -3.77 -19.27
N LEU A 48 -9.80 -2.79 -18.43
CA LEU A 48 -11.08 -2.05 -18.50
C LEU A 48 -11.29 -1.36 -19.85
N SER A 49 -10.21 -0.98 -20.53
CA SER A 49 -10.26 -0.29 -21.82
C SER A 49 -10.42 -1.25 -23.00
N ILE A 50 -10.42 -2.57 -22.79
CA ILE A 50 -10.44 -3.53 -23.91
C ILE A 50 -11.87 -3.92 -24.34
N PRO A 51 -12.81 -4.25 -23.42
CA PRO A 51 -14.16 -4.70 -23.81
C PRO A 51 -14.91 -3.78 -24.79
N PRO A 52 -14.90 -2.44 -24.65
CA PRO A 52 -15.59 -1.54 -25.59
C PRO A 52 -15.00 -1.55 -27.00
N LEU A 53 -13.75 -2.00 -27.17
CA LEU A 53 -13.10 -2.12 -28.48
C LEU A 53 -13.46 -3.44 -29.17
N ILE A 54 -13.75 -4.48 -28.39
CA ILE A 54 -14.13 -5.81 -28.88
C ILE A 54 -15.61 -5.83 -29.26
N VAL A 55 -16.46 -5.27 -28.39
CA VAL A 55 -17.87 -5.10 -28.68
C VAL A 55 -17.98 -3.96 -29.70
N LYS A 56 -18.35 -4.27 -30.94
CA LYS A 56 -18.50 -3.30 -32.05
C LYS A 56 -19.68 -2.32 -31.86
N ALA A 57 -20.00 -1.96 -30.62
CA ALA A 57 -21.00 -0.95 -30.29
C ALA A 57 -20.39 0.43 -30.52
N LYS A 58 -20.94 1.14 -31.52
CA LYS A 58 -20.45 2.45 -31.94
C LYS A 58 -20.55 3.45 -30.76
N TYR A 59 -19.47 4.19 -30.52
CA TYR A 59 -19.41 5.26 -29.50
C TYR A 59 -19.63 4.81 -28.05
N THR A 60 -19.09 3.65 -27.64
CA THR A 60 -19.17 3.16 -26.26
C THR A 60 -17.94 3.58 -25.45
N PRO A 61 -18.08 4.46 -24.43
CA PRO A 61 -16.95 4.86 -23.60
C PRO A 61 -16.46 3.71 -22.69
N PRO A 62 -15.18 3.71 -22.28
CA PRO A 62 -14.60 2.67 -21.43
C PRO A 62 -15.11 2.69 -19.99
N THR A 63 -15.64 3.82 -19.54
CA THR A 63 -16.27 3.95 -18.22
C THR A 63 -17.67 4.53 -18.34
N SER A 64 -18.56 4.06 -17.48
CA SER A 64 -19.91 4.65 -17.35
C SER A 64 -19.79 5.98 -16.59
N MET A 65 -19.66 7.06 -17.34
CA MET A 65 -19.60 8.43 -16.83
C MET A 65 -20.58 9.28 -17.61
N HIS A 66 -21.25 10.21 -16.93
CA HIS A 66 -22.07 11.21 -17.60
C HIS A 66 -21.17 12.17 -18.39
N ILE A 67 -21.36 12.22 -19.70
CA ILE A 67 -20.62 13.10 -20.60
C ILE A 67 -21.56 14.25 -20.99
N PRO A 68 -21.24 15.51 -20.68
CA PRO A 68 -22.16 16.65 -20.90
C PRO A 68 -22.21 17.12 -22.36
N TYR A 69 -21.62 16.38 -23.29
CA TYR A 69 -21.53 16.72 -24.72
C TYR A 69 -21.70 15.47 -25.59
N ASP A 70 -22.03 15.67 -26.86
CA ASP A 70 -22.26 14.59 -27.82
C ASP A 70 -20.94 13.96 -28.30
N ILE A 71 -20.85 12.63 -28.15
CA ILE A 71 -19.68 11.82 -28.53
C ILE A 71 -19.86 11.10 -29.88
N THR A 72 -20.96 11.35 -30.61
CA THR A 72 -21.24 10.70 -31.91
C THR A 72 -20.35 11.16 -33.06
N SER A 73 -19.37 12.04 -32.79
CA SER A 73 -18.32 12.45 -33.71
C SER A 73 -17.03 11.67 -33.45
N ASP A 74 -16.44 11.06 -34.48
CA ASP A 74 -15.24 10.22 -34.35
C ASP A 74 -14.07 10.94 -33.66
N LYS A 75 -13.85 12.23 -33.97
CA LYS A 75 -12.80 13.03 -33.32
C LYS A 75 -13.07 13.23 -31.84
N VAL A 76 -14.31 13.57 -31.49
CA VAL A 76 -14.72 13.81 -30.09
C VAL A 76 -14.67 12.50 -29.30
N TYR A 77 -15.11 11.41 -29.90
CA TYR A 77 -15.04 10.08 -29.31
C TYR A 77 -13.60 9.67 -28.97
N ILE A 78 -12.65 9.78 -29.92
CA ILE A 78 -11.25 9.41 -29.67
C ILE A 78 -10.63 10.24 -28.54
N VAL A 79 -10.91 11.54 -28.50
CA VAL A 79 -10.42 12.43 -27.44
C VAL A 79 -11.01 12.03 -26.08
N THR A 80 -12.33 11.85 -26.02
CA THR A 80 -13.04 11.46 -24.79
C THR A 80 -12.56 10.10 -24.28
N TYR A 81 -12.44 9.14 -25.19
CA TYR A 81 -11.96 7.80 -24.91
C TYR A 81 -10.56 7.84 -24.30
N SER A 82 -9.62 8.51 -24.97
CA SER A 82 -8.23 8.65 -24.49
C SER A 82 -8.17 9.33 -23.13
N TYR A 83 -8.99 10.38 -22.93
CA TYR A 83 -9.10 11.07 -21.66
C TYR A 83 -9.54 10.14 -20.52
N GLN A 84 -10.59 9.34 -20.73
CA GLN A 84 -11.07 8.40 -19.71
C GLN A 84 -10.02 7.33 -19.38
N VAL A 85 -9.34 6.77 -20.38
CA VAL A 85 -8.27 5.79 -20.15
C VAL A 85 -7.14 6.39 -19.31
N ILE A 86 -6.69 7.61 -19.66
CA ILE A 86 -5.63 8.31 -18.91
C ILE A 86 -6.06 8.57 -17.47
N LEU A 87 -7.30 9.03 -17.25
CA LEU A 87 -7.83 9.27 -15.90
C LEU A 87 -7.85 8.01 -15.06
N VAL A 88 -8.29 6.88 -15.61
CA VAL A 88 -8.32 5.60 -14.89
C VAL A 88 -6.90 5.16 -14.51
N VAL A 89 -5.95 5.26 -15.42
CA VAL A 89 -4.54 4.91 -15.16
C VAL A 89 -3.94 5.81 -14.09
N ILE A 90 -4.18 7.13 -14.14
CA ILE A 90 -3.72 8.07 -13.10
C ILE A 90 -4.37 7.72 -11.76
N SER A 91 -5.67 7.44 -11.73
CA SER A 91 -6.39 7.11 -10.50
C SER A 91 -5.84 5.83 -9.86
N ALA A 92 -5.64 4.77 -10.65
CA ALA A 92 -5.03 3.53 -10.20
C ALA A 92 -3.60 3.75 -9.68
N HIS A 93 -2.85 4.62 -10.34
CA HIS A 93 -1.50 4.97 -9.91
C HIS A 93 -1.47 5.69 -8.56
N LEU A 94 -2.32 6.71 -8.38
CA LEU A 94 -2.44 7.45 -7.13
C LEU A 94 -2.89 6.52 -5.99
N ASN A 95 -3.85 5.65 -6.26
CA ASN A 95 -4.34 4.66 -5.29
C ASN A 95 -3.21 3.75 -4.81
N THR A 96 -2.47 3.15 -5.74
CA THR A 96 -1.35 2.26 -5.40
C THR A 96 -0.19 2.98 -4.71
N ILE A 97 0.05 4.27 -5.00
CA ILE A 97 1.07 5.05 -4.27
C ILE A 97 0.71 5.16 -2.79
N ILE A 98 -0.56 5.42 -2.47
CA ILE A 98 -1.04 5.54 -1.09
C ILE A 98 -0.82 4.21 -0.34
N ASP A 99 -1.21 3.09 -0.96
CA ASP A 99 -1.03 1.74 -0.38
C ASP A 99 0.46 1.44 -0.12
N ILE A 100 1.32 1.71 -1.10
CA ILE A 100 2.76 1.43 -1.01
C ILE A 100 3.44 2.31 0.04
N LEU A 101 3.05 3.58 0.13
CA LEU A 101 3.61 4.50 1.10
C LEU A 101 3.26 4.06 2.52
N PHE A 102 2.00 3.65 2.75
CA PHE A 102 1.58 3.07 4.02
C PHE A 102 2.39 1.82 4.38
N ILE A 103 2.47 0.85 3.46
CA ILE A 103 3.21 -0.40 3.66
C ILE A 103 4.68 -0.12 4.01
N LYS A 104 5.34 0.80 3.29
CA LYS A 104 6.74 1.16 3.57
C LYS A 104 6.93 1.75 4.96
N LEU A 105 6.04 2.63 5.39
CA LEU A 105 6.12 3.26 6.71
C LEU A 105 5.90 2.24 7.83
N VAL A 106 4.93 1.33 7.67
CA VAL A 106 4.68 0.25 8.64
C VAL A 106 5.84 -0.74 8.67
N THR A 107 6.40 -1.13 7.53
CA THR A 107 7.59 -1.99 7.48
C THR A 107 8.78 -1.31 8.16
N LEU A 108 9.00 -0.02 7.92
CA LEU A 108 10.07 0.72 8.59
C LEU A 108 9.85 0.73 10.11
N ALA A 109 8.65 1.02 10.58
CA ALA A 109 8.32 0.96 12.01
C ALA A 109 8.56 -0.44 12.61
N THR A 110 8.16 -1.48 11.89
CA THR A 110 8.37 -2.89 12.26
C THR A 110 9.86 -3.19 12.42
N CYS A 111 10.70 -2.85 11.44
CA CYS A 111 12.15 -3.06 11.54
C CYS A 111 12.80 -2.23 12.65
N LEU A 112 12.34 -1.00 12.89
CA LEU A 112 12.84 -0.17 13.99
C LEU A 112 12.52 -0.79 15.36
N PHE A 113 11.36 -1.42 15.51
CA PHE A 113 11.04 -2.21 16.71
C PHE A 113 11.92 -3.44 16.85
N GLU A 114 12.16 -4.19 15.77
CA GLU A 114 13.06 -5.35 15.82
C GLU A 114 14.47 -4.96 16.28
N VAL A 115 15.01 -3.85 15.76
CA VAL A 115 16.29 -3.31 16.19
C VAL A 115 16.27 -2.95 17.68
N LEU A 116 15.19 -2.33 18.15
CA LEU A 116 15.04 -1.99 19.56
C LEU A 116 15.06 -3.25 20.45
N ILE A 117 14.25 -4.26 20.11
CA ILE A 117 14.18 -5.53 20.84
C ILE A 117 15.55 -6.20 20.88
N GLN A 118 16.25 -6.25 19.75
CA GLN A 118 17.60 -6.83 19.69
C GLN A 118 18.61 -6.09 20.57
N ARG A 119 18.53 -4.76 20.65
CA ARG A 119 19.41 -3.95 21.53
C ARG A 119 19.06 -4.14 23.01
N LEU A 120 17.78 -4.16 23.36
CA LEU A 120 17.32 -4.42 24.73
C LEU A 120 17.75 -5.81 25.22
N ASN A 121 17.59 -6.84 24.38
CA ASN A 121 18.03 -8.20 24.72
C ASN A 121 19.53 -8.26 25.00
N LYS A 122 20.36 -7.52 24.25
CA LYS A 122 21.81 -7.46 24.52
C LYS A 122 22.12 -6.83 25.87
N ILE A 123 21.41 -5.77 26.28
CA ILE A 123 21.64 -5.11 27.58
C ILE A 123 21.37 -6.08 28.74
N GLY A 124 20.34 -6.93 28.63
CA GLY A 124 20.01 -7.92 29.66
C GLY A 124 21.14 -8.92 29.99
N TYR A 125 22.12 -9.09 29.09
CA TYR A 125 23.26 -10.00 29.28
C TYR A 125 24.54 -9.33 29.84
N PHE A 126 24.68 -8.00 29.76
CA PHE A 126 25.89 -7.30 30.17
C PHE A 126 25.62 -6.36 31.36
N MET A 127 26.00 -6.77 32.58
CA MET A 127 25.97 -5.92 33.79
C MET A 127 27.32 -5.23 34.02
N ASP A 128 27.71 -4.33 33.11
CA ASP A 128 28.95 -3.54 33.26
C ASP A 128 28.64 -2.03 33.24
N MET A 129 29.62 -1.17 33.57
CA MET A 129 29.46 0.30 33.64
C MET A 129 28.97 0.94 32.32
N GLU A 130 29.19 0.30 31.17
CA GLU A 130 28.65 0.74 29.86
C GLU A 130 27.15 0.43 29.68
N ALA A 131 26.57 -0.45 30.51
CA ALA A 131 25.17 -0.86 30.40
C ALA A 131 24.20 0.30 30.63
N GLU A 132 24.52 1.23 31.53
CA GLU A 132 23.70 2.42 31.79
C GLU A 132 23.65 3.34 30.55
N GLN A 133 24.79 3.54 29.89
CA GLN A 133 24.87 4.34 28.67
C GLN A 133 24.11 3.68 27.51
N HIS A 134 24.26 2.37 27.33
CA HIS A 134 23.51 1.60 26.33
C HIS A 134 22.00 1.60 26.60
N PHE A 135 21.60 1.48 27.86
CA PHE A 135 20.20 1.55 28.27
C PHE A 135 19.60 2.94 27.98
N ARG A 136 20.32 4.01 28.31
CA ARG A 136 19.89 5.38 27.98
C ARG A 136 19.71 5.58 26.48
N GLN A 137 20.63 5.05 25.66
CA GLN A 137 20.50 5.11 24.19
C GLN A 137 19.29 4.30 23.69
N CYS A 138 18.98 3.16 24.29
CA CYS A 138 17.80 2.37 23.94
C CYS A 138 16.50 3.07 24.33
N LEU A 139 16.44 3.73 25.48
CA LEU A 139 15.28 4.56 25.88
C LEU A 139 15.04 5.72 24.91
N ILE A 140 16.10 6.42 24.50
CA ILE A 140 15.99 7.48 23.50
C ILE A 140 15.50 6.92 22.16
N PHE A 141 16.03 5.77 21.73
CA PHE A 141 15.58 5.09 20.50
C PHE A 141 14.11 4.69 20.58
N HIS A 142 13.71 4.05 21.68
CA HIS A 142 12.33 3.62 21.93
C HIS A 142 11.35 4.80 21.85
N ASN A 143 11.64 5.90 22.54
CA ASN A 143 10.80 7.09 22.50
C ASN A 143 10.67 7.68 21.08
N LYS A 144 11.78 7.69 20.31
CA LYS A 144 11.74 8.13 18.90
C LYS A 144 10.89 7.21 18.03
N THR A 145 11.05 5.89 18.18
CA THR A 145 10.28 4.88 17.46
C THR A 145 8.79 4.95 17.80
N LEU A 146 8.42 5.09 19.08
CA LEU A 146 7.02 5.28 19.48
C LEU A 146 6.42 6.56 18.89
N ARG A 147 7.16 7.67 18.93
CA ARG A 147 6.71 8.93 18.33
C ARG A 147 6.48 8.80 16.82
N PHE A 148 7.33 8.03 16.13
CA PHE A 148 7.18 7.77 14.70
C PHE A 148 5.90 7.01 14.39
N ILE A 149 5.61 5.98 15.17
CA ILE A 149 4.40 5.18 15.01
C ILE A 149 3.15 5.99 15.30
N ASP A 150 3.13 6.78 16.39
CA ASP A 150 2.00 7.65 16.73
C ASP A 150 1.69 8.64 15.59
N ILE A 151 2.73 9.15 14.91
CA ILE A 151 2.57 10.03 13.76
C ILE A 151 2.05 9.28 12.53
N ILE A 152 2.59 8.09 12.24
CA ILE A 152 2.07 7.25 11.15
C ILE A 152 0.60 6.91 11.40
N GLU A 153 0.26 6.49 12.62
CA GLU A 153 -1.09 6.11 13.01
C GLU A 153 -2.05 7.29 12.84
N LYS A 154 -1.72 8.47 13.35
CA LYS A 154 -2.55 9.67 13.18
C LYS A 154 -2.73 10.09 11.73
N LEU A 155 -1.67 9.95 10.91
CA LEU A 155 -1.71 10.32 9.50
C LEU A 155 -2.49 9.32 8.65
N TYR A 156 -2.35 8.02 8.92
CA TYR A 156 -2.87 6.95 8.08
C TYR A 156 -4.11 6.24 8.64
N CYS A 157 -4.54 6.46 9.88
CA CYS A 157 -5.72 5.80 10.43
C CYS A 157 -6.96 6.02 9.55
N TYR A 158 -7.28 7.29 9.25
CA TYR A 158 -8.41 7.64 8.39
C TYR A 158 -8.22 7.20 6.94
N VAL A 159 -7.00 7.35 6.41
CA VAL A 159 -6.67 6.97 5.03
C VAL A 159 -6.85 5.46 4.86
N THR A 160 -6.23 4.66 5.72
CA THR A 160 -6.35 3.20 5.73
C THR A 160 -7.80 2.74 5.94
N PHE A 161 -8.55 3.41 6.83
CA PHE A 161 -9.97 3.12 7.00
C PHE A 161 -10.76 3.36 5.70
N SER A 162 -10.61 4.53 5.08
CA SER A 162 -11.29 4.85 3.82
C SER A 162 -10.90 3.90 2.70
N GLN A 163 -9.63 3.51 2.66
CA GLN A 163 -9.08 2.63 1.65
C GLN A 163 -9.68 1.22 1.77
N LEU A 164 -9.66 0.63 2.96
CA LEU A 164 -10.23 -0.69 3.21
C LEU A 164 -11.75 -0.71 3.04
N ALA A 165 -12.46 0.34 3.48
CA ALA A 165 -13.89 0.45 3.27
C ALA A 165 -14.24 0.51 1.77
N GLY A 166 -13.49 1.29 1.00
CA GLY A 166 -13.60 1.34 -0.46
C GLY A 166 -13.32 -0.01 -1.12
N SER A 167 -12.22 -0.68 -0.75
CA SER A 167 -11.87 -2.00 -1.29
C SER A 167 -12.94 -3.05 -0.98
N VAL A 168 -13.50 -3.06 0.23
CA VAL A 168 -14.60 -3.98 0.60
C VAL A 168 -15.83 -3.71 -0.25
N ALA A 169 -16.20 -2.45 -0.46
CA ALA A 169 -17.33 -2.11 -1.33
C ALA A 169 -17.11 -2.61 -2.76
N VAL A 170 -15.91 -2.39 -3.33
CA VAL A 170 -15.55 -2.88 -4.67
C VAL A 170 -15.56 -4.41 -4.74
N ILE A 171 -15.10 -5.10 -3.69
CA ILE A 171 -15.16 -6.57 -3.59
C ILE A 171 -16.63 -7.03 -3.64
N CYS A 172 -17.52 -6.41 -2.86
CA CYS A 172 -18.94 -6.77 -2.81
C CYS A 172 -19.63 -6.55 -4.16
N PHE A 173 -19.50 -5.36 -4.74
CA PHE A 173 -20.12 -5.04 -6.04
C PHE A 173 -19.49 -5.82 -7.19
N GLY A 174 -18.18 -6.03 -7.17
CA GLY A 174 -17.48 -6.85 -8.16
C GLY A 174 -17.91 -8.32 -8.09
N ALA A 175 -18.07 -8.87 -6.88
CA ALA A 175 -18.61 -10.22 -6.69
C ALA A 175 -20.03 -10.37 -7.23
N PHE A 176 -20.90 -9.39 -6.96
CA PHE A 176 -22.23 -9.36 -7.53
C PHE A 176 -22.21 -9.24 -9.06
N GLY A 177 -21.34 -8.39 -9.61
CA GLY A 177 -21.13 -8.24 -11.05
C GLY A 177 -20.67 -9.54 -11.72
N MET A 178 -19.80 -10.32 -11.08
CA MET A 178 -19.37 -11.64 -11.57
C MET A 178 -20.52 -12.65 -11.63
N VAL A 179 -21.49 -12.57 -10.72
CA VAL A 179 -22.66 -13.48 -10.71
C VAL A 179 -23.62 -13.17 -11.84
N ILE A 180 -23.77 -11.89 -12.21
CA ILE A 180 -24.71 -11.45 -13.25
C ILE A 180 -24.10 -11.53 -14.65
N ALA A 181 -22.81 -11.24 -14.78
CA ALA A 181 -22.13 -11.20 -16.07
C ALA A 181 -21.93 -12.62 -16.65
N PRO A 182 -22.18 -12.83 -17.96
CA PRO A 182 -21.81 -14.09 -18.62
C PRO A 182 -20.31 -14.35 -18.50
N ILE A 183 -19.91 -15.59 -18.23
CA ILE A 183 -18.51 -15.98 -17.99
C ILE A 183 -17.58 -15.57 -19.16
N ALA A 184 -18.08 -15.62 -20.40
CA ALA A 184 -17.33 -15.26 -21.59
C ALA A 184 -17.38 -13.75 -21.95
N SER A 185 -17.96 -12.90 -21.09
CA SER A 185 -18.04 -11.45 -21.33
C SER A 185 -16.77 -10.72 -20.87
N GLY A 186 -16.46 -9.60 -21.54
CA GLY A 186 -15.37 -8.72 -21.10
C GLY A 186 -15.60 -8.17 -19.69
N ASP A 187 -16.85 -7.90 -19.33
CA ASP A 187 -17.24 -7.40 -18.01
C ASP A 187 -16.94 -8.42 -16.90
N PHE A 188 -17.13 -9.72 -17.16
CA PHE A 188 -16.76 -10.77 -16.21
C PHE A 188 -15.25 -10.76 -15.94
N VAL A 189 -14.44 -10.71 -17.00
CA VAL A 189 -12.97 -10.67 -16.90
C VAL A 189 -12.49 -9.44 -16.13
N VAL A 190 -13.07 -8.27 -16.41
CA VAL A 190 -12.77 -7.02 -15.69
C VAL A 190 -13.14 -7.16 -14.20
N ASN A 191 -14.35 -7.63 -13.87
CA ASN A 191 -14.77 -7.80 -12.49
C ASN A 191 -13.87 -8.77 -11.71
N VAL A 192 -13.45 -9.88 -12.31
CA VAL A 192 -12.48 -10.82 -11.72
C VAL A 192 -11.14 -10.13 -11.44
N ALA A 193 -10.61 -9.37 -12.40
CA ALA A 193 -9.33 -8.67 -12.24
C ALA A 193 -9.38 -7.64 -11.10
N PHE A 194 -10.46 -6.85 -11.01
CA PHE A 194 -10.67 -5.90 -9.91
C PHE A 194 -10.86 -6.61 -8.57
N PHE A 195 -11.59 -7.72 -8.53
CA PHE A 195 -11.77 -8.51 -7.32
C PHE A 195 -10.42 -9.02 -6.79
N ILE A 196 -9.58 -9.62 -7.65
CA ILE A 196 -8.24 -10.09 -7.27
C ILE A 196 -7.38 -8.93 -6.77
N ASN A 197 -7.43 -7.76 -7.41
CA ASN A 197 -6.68 -6.58 -6.96
C ASN A 197 -7.09 -6.14 -5.56
N MET A 198 -8.39 -5.99 -5.30
CA MET A 198 -8.88 -5.52 -4.00
C MET A 198 -8.60 -6.56 -2.89
N VAL A 199 -8.75 -7.85 -3.17
CA VAL A 199 -8.38 -8.91 -2.21
C VAL A 199 -6.88 -8.88 -1.92
N SER A 200 -6.04 -8.71 -2.96
CA SER A 200 -4.58 -8.60 -2.79
C SER A 200 -4.20 -7.39 -1.95
N GLN A 201 -4.85 -6.26 -2.19
CA GLN A 201 -4.66 -5.04 -1.40
C GLN A 201 -5.00 -5.28 0.08
N VAL A 202 -6.18 -5.81 0.39
CA VAL A 202 -6.59 -6.10 1.77
C VAL A 202 -5.62 -7.08 2.42
N ALA A 203 -5.20 -8.14 1.72
CA ALA A 203 -4.23 -9.10 2.22
C ALA A 203 -2.88 -8.46 2.58
N LEU A 204 -2.39 -7.50 1.77
CA LEU A 204 -1.16 -6.76 2.07
C LEU A 204 -1.32 -5.96 3.36
N TYR A 205 -2.40 -5.19 3.51
CA TYR A 205 -2.66 -4.42 4.74
C TYR A 205 -2.71 -5.34 5.97
N CYS A 206 -3.40 -6.47 5.87
CA CYS A 206 -3.47 -7.45 6.95
C CYS A 206 -2.11 -8.08 7.28
N TRP A 207 -1.30 -8.40 6.28
CA TRP A 207 0.02 -9.02 6.45
C TRP A 207 0.98 -8.10 7.22
N TYR A 208 1.13 -6.85 6.78
CA TYR A 208 2.03 -5.91 7.44
C TYR A 208 1.53 -5.50 8.83
N GLY A 209 0.21 -5.38 9.01
CA GLY A 209 -0.38 -5.18 10.34
C GLY A 209 -0.13 -6.37 11.28
N HIS A 210 -0.20 -7.60 10.77
CA HIS A 210 0.09 -8.81 11.55
C HIS A 210 1.55 -8.84 12.01
N ASN A 211 2.51 -8.55 11.13
CA ASN A 211 3.93 -8.55 11.46
C ASN A 211 4.26 -7.55 12.58
N MET A 212 3.71 -6.33 12.48
CA MET A 212 3.89 -5.32 13.52
C MET A 212 3.30 -5.77 14.86
N ARG A 213 2.10 -6.34 14.86
CA ARG A 213 1.45 -6.85 16.07
C ARG A 213 2.18 -8.04 16.69
N ALA A 214 2.77 -8.91 15.87
CA ALA A 214 3.51 -10.08 16.34
C ALA A 214 4.71 -9.66 17.18
N LEU A 215 5.44 -8.62 16.77
CA LEU A 215 6.60 -8.10 17.52
C LEU A 215 6.23 -7.58 18.91
N VAL A 216 5.12 -6.85 19.04
CA VAL A 216 4.66 -6.32 20.34
C VAL A 216 4.27 -7.45 21.30
N LYS A 217 3.77 -8.58 20.80
CA LYS A 217 3.41 -9.72 21.65
C LYS A 217 4.62 -10.47 22.22
N TYR A 218 5.77 -10.41 21.57
CA TYR A 218 7.00 -11.02 22.10
C TYR A 218 7.51 -10.34 23.39
N GLU A 219 7.03 -9.14 23.76
CA GLU A 219 7.39 -8.46 25.02
C GLU A 219 6.51 -8.86 26.23
N ASN A 220 5.47 -9.69 26.05
CA ASN A 220 4.58 -10.10 27.16
C ASN A 220 4.94 -11.45 27.81
N PHE A 221 6.21 -11.89 27.71
CA PHE A 221 6.72 -13.07 28.41
C PHE A 221 8.10 -12.80 29.02
#